data_AF-A0A6F9JBZ7-F1
#
_entry.id   AF-A0A6F9JBZ7-F1
#
_cell.length_a   1.000
_cell.length_b   1.000
_cell.length_c   1.000
_cell.angle_alpha   90.00
_cell.angle_beta   90.00
_cell.angle_gamma   90.00
#
_symmetry.space_group_name_H-M   'P 1'
#
loop_
_entity.id
_entity.type
_entity.pdbx_description
1 polymer ?
#
loop_
_entity_poly.entity_id
_entity_poly.type
_entity_poly.pdbx_seq_one_letter_code
_entity_poly.pdbx_strand_id
1 'polypeptide(L)'
;MLKLGYKSIENDMKNYSWTQHTDTIIIPITENKRYGFKDMLVKFAKILLENGFRVLFKAHYQHKELLNTYEKDIQNLSEYQNFVLYTKPHLSLDELKRSITLVEFRSSLNYTYALITKKPSILLIPPSITKNRTNLKNNFYNKNLHIELTDLNSALQMVKILQNDSNVQKLHKKMIEYYIQNEMYSYDDILEFIQNYHLKQLKLRKNLLD
;
A
#
# COMPACT_ATOMS: atom_id res chain seq x y z
N MET A 1 -24.27 20.19 -3.24
CA MET A 1 -24.09 18.73 -3.11
C MET A 1 -22.64 18.48 -2.67
N LEU A 2 -22.41 18.18 -1.39
CA LEU A 2 -21.08 17.91 -0.84
C LEU A 2 -20.64 16.49 -1.26
N LYS A 3 -19.57 16.38 -2.05
CA LYS A 3 -18.99 15.09 -2.46
C LYS A 3 -18.14 14.57 -1.30
N LEU A 4 -18.71 13.72 -0.45
CA LEU A 4 -18.00 13.04 0.63
C LEU A 4 -17.89 11.54 0.29
N GLY A 5 -16.65 11.07 0.18
CA GLY A 5 -16.23 9.73 -0.25
C GLY A 5 -14.91 9.80 -1.03
N TYR A 6 -14.03 8.81 -0.91
CA TYR A 6 -12.81 8.72 -1.73
C TYR A 6 -13.15 8.30 -3.17
N LYS A 7 -13.81 9.17 -3.94
CA LYS A 7 -14.18 8.93 -5.36
C LYS A 7 -13.01 8.40 -6.20
N SER A 8 -11.79 8.77 -5.86
CA SER A 8 -10.59 8.28 -6.55
C SER A 8 -10.40 6.77 -6.39
N ILE A 9 -10.57 6.22 -5.19
CA ILE A 9 -10.30 4.80 -4.91
C ILE A 9 -11.35 3.91 -5.61
N GLU A 10 -12.63 4.27 -5.53
CA GLU A 10 -13.69 3.54 -6.24
C GLU A 10 -13.50 3.58 -7.75
N ASN A 11 -13.14 4.74 -8.31
CA ASN A 11 -12.85 4.87 -9.74
C ASN A 11 -11.62 4.05 -10.12
N ASP A 12 -10.56 4.08 -9.31
CA ASP A 12 -9.34 3.30 -9.57
C ASP A 12 -9.65 1.80 -9.53
N MET A 13 -10.47 1.35 -8.59
CA MET A 13 -10.93 -0.04 -8.49
C MET A 13 -11.77 -0.47 -9.69
N LYS A 14 -12.69 0.39 -10.16
CA LYS A 14 -13.52 0.12 -11.35
C LYS A 14 -12.70 0.06 -12.64
N ASN A 15 -11.66 0.89 -12.74
CA ASN A 15 -10.82 1.00 -13.94
C ASN A 15 -9.58 0.11 -13.91
N TYR A 16 -9.32 -0.57 -12.79
CA TYR A 16 -8.18 -1.46 -12.66
C TYR A 16 -8.44 -2.76 -13.44
N SER A 17 -7.53 -3.05 -14.36
CA SER A 17 -7.48 -4.29 -15.12
C SER A 17 -6.14 -4.96 -14.88
N TRP A 18 -6.13 -6.27 -14.68
CA TRP A 18 -4.90 -7.02 -14.50
C TRP A 18 -4.04 -7.00 -15.78
N THR A 19 -2.72 -6.97 -15.62
CA THR A 19 -1.75 -7.03 -16.73
C THR A 19 -0.75 -8.15 -16.50
N GLN A 20 -0.31 -8.78 -17.59
CA GLN A 20 0.59 -9.92 -17.54
C GLN A 20 2.04 -9.55 -17.19
N HIS A 21 2.42 -8.29 -17.40
CA HIS A 21 3.76 -7.81 -17.08
C HIS A 21 3.78 -7.12 -15.70
N THR A 22 4.39 -7.78 -14.73
CA THR A 22 4.65 -7.23 -13.40
C THR A 22 6.12 -7.39 -13.02
N ASP A 23 6.77 -6.26 -12.70
CA ASP A 23 8.21 -6.22 -12.37
C ASP A 23 8.54 -5.21 -11.28
N THR A 24 7.54 -4.42 -10.85
CA THR A 24 7.76 -3.23 -10.03
C THR A 24 7.44 -3.50 -8.56
N ILE A 25 8.33 -3.10 -7.66
CA ILE A 25 8.05 -3.03 -6.24
C ILE A 25 7.91 -1.56 -5.86
N ILE A 26 6.77 -1.22 -5.26
CA ILE A 26 6.50 0.12 -4.77
C ILE A 26 6.99 0.21 -3.33
N ILE A 27 7.89 1.15 -3.06
CA ILE A 27 8.39 1.46 -1.72
C ILE A 27 8.06 2.93 -1.43
N PRO A 28 7.03 3.19 -0.61
CA PRO A 28 6.77 4.55 -0.19
C PRO A 28 7.87 5.05 0.75
N ILE A 29 8.16 6.34 0.68
CA ILE A 29 9.14 6.99 1.54
C ILE A 29 8.39 7.46 2.79
N THR A 30 8.85 7.01 3.96
CA THR A 30 8.23 7.33 5.24
C THR A 30 9.19 8.03 6.19
N GLU A 31 8.62 8.86 7.07
CA GLU A 31 9.33 9.65 8.07
C GLU A 31 9.77 8.85 9.30
N ASN A 32 9.59 7.53 9.32
CA ASN A 32 9.78 6.79 10.56
C ASN A 32 11.27 6.59 10.90
N LYS A 33 11.85 7.62 11.54
CA LYS A 33 13.21 7.64 12.07
C LYS A 33 13.39 6.67 13.24
N ARG A 34 12.29 6.24 13.88
CA ARG A 34 12.36 5.29 15.00
C ARG A 34 12.57 3.89 14.43
N TYR A 35 13.33 3.04 15.13
CA TYR A 35 13.45 1.60 14.84
C TYR A 35 14.22 1.17 13.58
N GLY A 36 14.88 2.08 12.86
CA GLY A 36 15.77 1.73 11.72
C GLY A 36 15.03 1.36 10.42
N PHE A 37 13.80 1.81 10.25
CA PHE A 37 12.98 1.50 9.06
C PHE A 37 13.59 1.97 7.76
N LYS A 38 14.04 3.22 7.73
CA LYS A 38 14.66 3.83 6.57
C LYS A 38 15.76 2.92 6.01
N ASP A 39 16.71 2.56 6.86
CA ASP A 39 17.87 1.76 6.47
C ASP A 39 17.45 0.37 5.99
N MET A 40 16.44 -0.23 6.62
CA MET A 40 15.88 -1.51 6.20
C MET A 40 15.23 -1.42 4.81
N LEU A 41 14.42 -0.39 4.54
CA LEU A 41 13.77 -0.18 3.25
C LEU A 41 14.78 0.14 2.15
N VAL A 42 15.77 1.00 2.41
CA VAL A 42 16.85 1.32 1.46
C VAL A 42 17.68 0.08 1.15
N LYS A 43 18.06 -0.70 2.18
CA LYS A 43 18.78 -1.96 1.98
C LYS A 43 17.95 -2.95 1.16
N PHE A 44 16.65 -3.05 1.43
CA PHE A 44 15.79 -3.93 0.66
C PHE A 44 15.60 -3.46 -0.79
N ALA A 45 15.48 -2.15 -1.02
CA ALA A 45 15.44 -1.55 -2.35
C ALA A 45 16.67 -1.93 -3.16
N LYS A 46 17.87 -1.82 -2.57
CA LYS A 46 19.12 -2.24 -3.21
C LYS A 46 19.10 -3.74 -3.57
N ILE A 47 18.70 -4.61 -2.64
CA ILE A 47 18.59 -6.06 -2.90
C ILE A 47 17.64 -6.34 -4.07
N LEU A 48 16.50 -5.65 -4.15
CA LEU A 48 15.54 -5.80 -5.23
C LEU A 48 16.12 -5.35 -6.58
N LEU A 49 16.79 -4.19 -6.60
CA LEU A 49 17.43 -3.66 -7.81
C LEU A 49 18.53 -4.60 -8.32
N GLU A 50 19.37 -5.13 -7.43
CA GLU A 50 20.41 -6.12 -7.75
C GLU A 50 19.84 -7.45 -8.26
N ASN A 51 18.59 -7.78 -7.91
CA ASN A 51 17.87 -8.94 -8.41
C ASN A 51 17.05 -8.64 -9.70
N GLY A 52 17.27 -7.50 -10.33
CA GLY A 52 16.66 -7.13 -11.62
C GLY A 52 15.22 -6.62 -11.53
N PHE A 53 14.68 -6.42 -10.32
CA PHE A 53 13.35 -5.84 -10.16
C PHE A 53 13.37 -4.34 -10.38
N ARG A 54 12.28 -3.78 -10.91
CA ARG A 54 12.09 -2.34 -10.91
C ARG A 54 11.68 -1.88 -9.51
N VAL A 55 12.34 -0.87 -8.96
CA VAL A 55 11.97 -0.31 -7.65
C VAL A 55 11.49 1.12 -7.82
N LEU A 56 10.26 1.37 -7.40
CA LEU A 56 9.63 2.67 -7.44
C LEU A 56 9.58 3.27 -6.03
N PHE A 57 10.39 4.30 -5.80
CA PHE A 57 10.38 5.09 -4.59
C PHE A 57 9.35 6.21 -4.70
N LYS A 58 8.41 6.26 -3.76
CA LYS A 58 7.35 7.28 -3.77
C LYS A 58 7.31 8.09 -2.48
N ALA A 59 7.62 9.37 -2.55
CA ALA A 59 7.29 10.28 -1.46
C ALA A 59 5.78 10.52 -1.36
N HIS A 60 5.29 10.64 -0.14
CA HIS A 60 3.95 11.16 0.10
C HIS A 60 3.92 12.65 -0.30
N TYR A 61 2.84 13.10 -0.95
CA TYR A 61 2.77 14.44 -1.54
C TYR A 61 2.82 15.56 -0.49
N GLN A 62 2.37 15.28 0.74
CA GLN A 62 2.42 16.20 1.87
C GLN A 62 3.78 16.17 2.58
N HIS A 63 4.64 15.20 2.25
CA HIS A 63 5.90 14.95 2.93
C HIS A 63 7.09 15.01 1.96
N LYS A 64 7.14 16.04 1.11
CA LYS A 64 8.21 16.21 0.11
C LYS A 64 9.57 16.42 0.77
N GLU A 65 9.58 16.99 1.96
CA GLU A 65 10.77 17.15 2.81
C GLU A 65 11.45 15.82 3.15
N LEU A 66 10.74 14.69 3.06
CA LEU A 66 11.35 13.36 3.24
C LEU A 66 12.32 13.02 2.12
N LEU A 67 12.19 13.60 0.94
CA LEU A 67 13.18 13.43 -0.13
C LEU A 67 14.56 13.91 0.32
N ASN A 68 14.63 15.00 1.09
CA ASN A 68 15.88 15.50 1.65
C ASN A 68 16.47 14.50 2.67
N THR A 69 15.61 13.81 3.42
CA THR A 69 16.06 12.79 4.39
C THR A 69 16.66 11.56 3.70
N TYR A 70 16.22 11.25 2.47
CA TYR A 70 16.68 10.11 1.67
C TYR A 70 17.64 10.54 0.55
N GLU A 71 18.08 11.79 0.50
CA GLU A 71 18.79 12.34 -0.66
C GLU A 71 20.00 11.50 -1.09
N LYS A 72 20.89 11.18 -0.15
CA LYS A 72 22.07 10.33 -0.41
C LYS A 72 21.69 8.92 -0.85
N ASP A 73 20.65 8.35 -0.25
CA ASP A 73 20.17 7.00 -0.59
C ASP A 73 19.57 7.00 -1.99
N ILE A 74 18.79 8.03 -2.34
CA ILE A 74 18.22 8.21 -3.67
C ILE A 74 19.33 8.39 -4.71
N GLN A 75 20.35 9.20 -4.42
CA GLN A 75 21.51 9.37 -5.30
C GLN A 75 22.19 8.03 -5.59
N ASN A 76 22.47 7.24 -4.55
CA ASN A 76 23.09 5.92 -4.69
C ASN A 76 22.21 4.92 -5.45
N LEU A 77 20.89 4.91 -5.18
CA LEU A 77 19.96 4.01 -5.86
C LEU A 77 19.71 4.43 -7.31
N SER A 78 19.89 5.70 -7.65
CA SER A 78 19.72 6.22 -9.02
C SER A 78 20.79 5.74 -10.00
N GLU A 79 21.88 5.12 -9.52
CA GLU A 79 22.86 4.45 -10.38
C GLU A 79 22.28 3.20 -11.07
N TYR A 80 21.20 2.63 -10.52
CA TYR A 80 20.53 1.47 -11.09
C TYR A 80 19.51 1.90 -12.14
N GLN A 81 19.61 1.37 -13.36
CA GLN A 81 18.69 1.70 -14.47
C GLN A 81 17.22 1.36 -14.17
N ASN A 82 16.99 0.39 -13.30
CA ASN A 82 15.69 -0.11 -12.84
C ASN A 82 15.18 0.62 -11.58
N PHE A 83 15.83 1.69 -11.13
CA PHE A 83 15.32 2.55 -10.07
C PHE A 83 14.46 3.70 -10.62
N VAL A 84 13.36 4.01 -9.93
CA VAL A 84 12.47 5.12 -10.28
C VAL A 84 12.11 5.93 -9.05
N LEU A 85 12.42 7.23 -9.10
CA LEU A 85 11.89 8.20 -8.16
C LEU A 85 10.56 8.76 -8.68
N TYR A 86 9.46 8.44 -8.00
CA TYR A 86 8.12 8.83 -8.40
C TYR A 86 7.64 10.07 -7.64
N THR A 87 7.56 11.20 -8.35
CA THR A 87 7.29 12.52 -7.78
C THR A 87 5.84 12.99 -7.91
N LYS A 88 5.00 12.26 -8.66
CA LYS A 88 3.58 12.64 -8.81
C LYS A 88 2.80 12.41 -7.51
N PRO A 89 1.79 13.25 -7.20
CA PRO A 89 1.02 13.14 -5.96
C PRO A 89 0.38 11.76 -5.75
N HIS A 90 -0.18 11.19 -6.81
CA HIS A 90 -0.85 9.89 -6.81
C HIS A 90 -0.12 8.90 -7.73
N LEU A 91 -0.09 7.62 -7.32
CA LEU A 91 0.34 6.53 -8.21
C LEU A 91 -0.62 6.45 -9.38
N SER A 92 -0.10 6.33 -10.60
CA SER A 92 -0.95 6.08 -11.76
C SER A 92 -1.45 4.63 -11.71
N LEU A 93 -2.59 4.39 -12.37
CA LEU A 93 -3.09 3.04 -12.57
C LEU A 93 -2.06 2.14 -13.27
N ASP A 94 -1.26 2.68 -14.19
CA ASP A 94 -0.22 1.91 -14.89
C ASP A 94 0.86 1.41 -13.94
N GLU A 95 1.30 2.22 -12.97
CA GLU A 95 2.26 1.79 -11.96
C GLU A 95 1.65 0.74 -11.01
N LEU A 96 0.37 0.88 -10.67
CA LEU A 96 -0.37 -0.12 -9.87
C LEU A 96 -0.60 -1.43 -10.63
N LYS A 97 -0.77 -1.37 -11.96
CA LYS A 97 -0.92 -2.55 -12.82
C LYS A 97 0.41 -3.32 -12.91
N ARG A 98 1.51 -2.59 -13.15
CA ARG A 98 2.88 -3.12 -13.26
C ARG A 98 3.47 -3.59 -11.92
N SER A 99 2.92 -3.17 -10.79
CA SER A 99 3.47 -3.56 -9.49
C SER A 99 3.25 -5.04 -9.17
N ILE A 100 4.26 -5.70 -8.61
CA ILE A 100 4.13 -7.01 -7.99
C ILE A 100 3.46 -6.85 -6.62
N THR A 101 4.01 -5.95 -5.81
CA THR A 101 3.54 -5.66 -4.46
C THR A 101 3.99 -4.26 -4.04
N LEU A 102 3.43 -3.81 -2.92
CA LEU A 102 3.88 -2.65 -2.18
C LEU A 102 4.56 -3.12 -0.89
N VAL A 103 5.70 -2.54 -0.56
CA VAL A 103 6.48 -2.90 0.63
C VAL A 103 6.66 -1.68 1.52
N GLU A 104 6.17 -1.80 2.75
CA GLU A 104 6.20 -0.74 3.76
C GLU A 104 6.08 -1.39 5.13
N PHE A 105 6.26 -0.64 6.22
CA PHE A 105 5.88 -1.09 7.56
C PHE A 105 4.44 -0.74 7.93
N ARG A 106 4.07 0.55 7.84
CA ARG A 106 2.80 1.06 8.37
C ARG A 106 2.38 2.33 7.65
N SER A 107 1.50 2.18 6.67
CA SER A 107 0.96 3.27 5.86
C SER A 107 -0.42 2.91 5.38
N SER A 108 -1.39 3.83 5.46
CA SER A 108 -2.74 3.63 4.94
C SER A 108 -2.75 3.18 3.47
N LEU A 109 -1.67 3.44 2.73
CA LEU A 109 -1.45 2.96 1.37
C LEU A 109 -1.42 1.43 1.27
N ASN A 110 -0.99 0.69 2.30
CA ASN A 110 -1.03 -0.78 2.33
C ASN A 110 -2.46 -1.31 2.14
N TYR A 111 -3.42 -0.68 2.81
CA TYR A 111 -4.83 -1.04 2.69
C TYR A 111 -5.35 -0.68 1.31
N THR A 112 -5.21 0.59 0.91
CA THR A 112 -5.80 1.05 -0.36
C THR A 112 -5.17 0.38 -1.58
N TYR A 113 -3.87 0.07 -1.54
CA TYR A 113 -3.18 -0.70 -2.57
C TYR A 113 -3.82 -2.07 -2.79
N ALA A 114 -4.04 -2.83 -1.72
CA ALA A 114 -4.63 -4.16 -1.81
C ALA A 114 -6.08 -4.08 -2.34
N LEU A 115 -6.85 -3.09 -1.90
CA LEU A 115 -8.21 -2.86 -2.37
C LEU A 115 -8.28 -2.55 -3.87
N ILE A 116 -7.36 -1.72 -4.39
CA ILE A 116 -7.34 -1.36 -5.81
C ILE A 116 -6.83 -2.53 -6.66
N THR A 117 -5.68 -3.09 -6.29
CA THR A 117 -4.93 -4.00 -7.18
C THR A 117 -5.31 -5.47 -7.03
N LYS A 118 -5.99 -5.82 -5.93
CA LYS A 118 -6.19 -7.21 -5.46
C LYS A 118 -4.87 -7.98 -5.28
N LYS A 119 -3.76 -7.26 -5.05
CA LYS A 119 -2.45 -7.82 -4.72
C LYS A 119 -2.14 -7.55 -3.23
N PRO A 120 -1.55 -8.48 -2.49
CA PRO A 120 -1.20 -8.23 -1.09
C PRO A 120 -0.07 -7.22 -1.00
N SER A 121 -0.02 -6.46 0.10
CA SER A 121 1.15 -5.66 0.47
C SER A 121 2.03 -6.43 1.46
N ILE A 122 3.35 -6.26 1.36
CA ILE A 122 4.28 -6.82 2.34
C ILE A 122 4.52 -5.80 3.43
N LEU A 123 4.22 -6.18 4.68
CA LEU A 123 4.61 -5.46 5.86
C LEU A 123 6.00 -5.89 6.29
N LEU A 124 7.01 -5.09 5.96
CA LEU A 124 8.39 -5.37 6.33
C LEU A 124 8.70 -4.77 7.71
N ILE A 125 8.78 -5.62 8.73
CA ILE A 125 8.88 -5.23 10.13
C ILE A 125 10.34 -5.35 10.63
N PRO A 126 10.95 -4.26 11.13
CA PRO A 126 12.25 -4.30 11.76
C PRO A 126 12.27 -5.26 12.96
N PRO A 127 13.34 -6.06 13.10
CA PRO A 127 13.54 -6.93 14.26
C PRO A 127 13.51 -6.21 15.61
N SER A 128 13.78 -4.90 15.63
CA SER A 128 13.71 -4.07 16.84
C SER A 128 12.28 -3.94 17.38
N ILE A 129 11.26 -4.11 16.54
CA ILE A 129 9.84 -3.96 16.92
C ILE A 129 9.22 -5.31 17.26
N THR A 130 9.74 -6.41 16.70
CA THR A 130 9.26 -7.76 17.00
C THR A 130 9.49 -8.17 18.45
N LYS A 131 10.35 -7.45 19.19
CA LYS A 131 10.53 -7.65 20.65
C LYS A 131 9.33 -7.13 21.48
N ASN A 132 8.53 -6.21 20.94
CA ASN A 132 7.35 -5.61 21.58
C ASN A 132 6.05 -5.93 20.81
N ARG A 133 5.87 -7.20 20.44
CA ARG A 133 4.79 -7.71 19.56
C ARG A 133 3.35 -7.39 19.99
N THR A 134 3.12 -7.05 21.26
CA THR A 134 1.78 -6.71 21.79
C THR A 134 1.17 -5.46 21.15
N ASN A 135 1.96 -4.50 20.69
CA ASN A 135 1.43 -3.25 20.10
C ASN A 135 1.22 -3.31 18.57
N LEU A 136 1.82 -4.28 17.87
CA LEU A 136 1.71 -4.45 16.42
C LEU A 136 0.42 -5.16 16.01
N LYS A 137 0.04 -6.21 16.76
CA LYS A 137 -1.12 -7.05 16.45
C LYS A 137 -2.46 -6.30 16.53
N ASN A 138 -2.54 -5.18 17.24
CA ASN A 138 -3.84 -4.63 17.61
C ASN A 138 -4.47 -3.63 16.62
N ASN A 139 -3.73 -2.95 15.72
CA ASN A 139 -4.37 -1.82 14.99
C ASN A 139 -4.03 -1.65 13.49
N PHE A 140 -3.12 -2.42 12.88
CA PHE A 140 -2.71 -2.15 11.48
C PHE A 140 -2.53 -3.38 10.58
N TYR A 141 -2.37 -4.58 11.14
CA TYR A 141 -2.25 -5.80 10.35
C TYR A 141 -3.64 -6.37 10.01
N ASN A 142 -3.84 -6.79 8.76
CA ASN A 142 -4.97 -7.63 8.37
C ASN A 142 -4.45 -8.79 7.51
N LYS A 143 -4.66 -10.02 7.99
CA LYS A 143 -4.18 -11.25 7.32
C LYS A 143 -4.71 -11.45 5.89
N ASN A 144 -5.84 -10.83 5.56
CA ASN A 144 -6.45 -10.91 4.24
C ASN A 144 -5.79 -9.97 3.24
N LEU A 145 -5.14 -8.91 3.72
CA LEU A 145 -4.54 -7.86 2.88
C LEU A 145 -3.00 -7.89 2.88
N HIS A 146 -2.41 -8.34 3.98
CA HIS A 146 -1.02 -8.09 4.32
C HIS A 146 -0.24 -9.40 4.51
N ILE A 147 1.02 -9.38 4.11
CA ILE A 147 2.01 -10.43 4.41
C ILE A 147 3.04 -9.83 5.35
N GLU A 148 3.15 -10.35 6.58
CA GLU A 148 4.12 -9.87 7.56
C GLU A 148 5.46 -10.60 7.42
N LEU A 149 6.55 -9.86 7.24
CA LEU A 149 7.90 -10.40 7.13
C LEU A 149 8.88 -9.57 7.97
N THR A 150 9.83 -10.23 8.63
CA THR A 150 10.76 -9.58 9.55
C THR A 150 12.20 -9.55 9.04
N ASP A 151 12.47 -10.24 7.94
CA ASP A 151 13.79 -10.37 7.35
C ASP A 151 13.76 -10.15 5.84
N LEU A 152 14.87 -9.66 5.31
CA LEU A 152 14.99 -9.25 3.90
C LEU A 152 15.01 -10.42 2.94
N ASN A 153 15.48 -11.60 3.37
CA ASN A 153 15.58 -12.77 2.52
C ASN A 153 14.20 -13.35 2.25
N SER A 154 13.40 -13.54 3.31
CA SER A 154 12.00 -13.96 3.19
C SER A 154 11.19 -12.94 2.40
N ALA A 155 11.45 -11.64 2.57
CA ALA A 155 10.83 -10.59 1.77
C ALA A 155 11.16 -10.71 0.27
N LEU A 156 12.42 -10.91 -0.08
CA LEU A 156 12.83 -11.13 -1.47
C LEU A 156 12.18 -12.40 -2.06
N GLN A 157 12.18 -13.51 -1.30
CA GLN A 157 11.56 -14.75 -1.74
C GLN A 157 10.06 -14.58 -1.95
N MET A 158 9.37 -13.87 -1.05
CA MET A 158 7.96 -13.58 -1.22
C MET A 158 7.68 -12.74 -2.46
N VAL A 159 8.52 -11.73 -2.76
CA VAL A 159 8.41 -10.96 -4.00
C VAL A 159 8.54 -11.88 -5.23
N LYS A 160 9.51 -12.79 -5.24
CA LYS A 160 9.69 -13.78 -6.32
C LYS A 160 8.50 -14.72 -6.46
N ILE A 161 7.93 -15.19 -5.34
CA ILE A 161 6.72 -16.02 -5.32
C ILE A 161 5.53 -15.23 -5.87
N LEU A 162 5.29 -14.01 -5.40
CA LEU A 162 4.19 -13.16 -5.86
C LEU A 162 4.30 -12.81 -7.34
N GLN A 163 5.51 -12.77 -7.91
CA GLN A 163 5.70 -12.55 -9.34
C GLN A 163 5.40 -13.82 -10.17
N ASN A 164 5.80 -15.00 -9.70
CA ASN A 164 5.88 -16.20 -10.54
C ASN A 164 4.86 -17.29 -10.21
N ASP A 165 4.30 -17.33 -8.99
CA ASP A 165 3.37 -18.38 -8.56
C ASP A 165 1.90 -17.94 -8.70
N SER A 166 1.26 -18.44 -9.75
CA SER A 166 -0.16 -18.14 -10.02
C SER A 166 -1.13 -18.67 -8.96
N ASN A 167 -0.78 -19.72 -8.22
CA ASN A 167 -1.65 -20.27 -7.16
C ASN A 167 -1.63 -19.35 -5.95
N VAL A 168 -0.45 -18.86 -5.56
CA VAL A 168 -0.31 -17.89 -4.47
C VAL A 168 -0.99 -16.56 -4.83
N GLN A 169 -0.83 -16.08 -6.07
CA GLN A 169 -1.54 -14.89 -6.56
C GLN A 169 -3.07 -15.05 -6.46
N LYS A 170 -3.62 -16.19 -6.93
CA LYS A 170 -5.06 -16.48 -6.85
C LYS A 170 -5.54 -16.58 -5.41
N LEU A 171 -4.76 -17.19 -4.51
CA LEU A 171 -5.09 -17.31 -3.09
C LEU A 171 -5.23 -15.92 -2.45
N HIS A 172 -4.22 -15.06 -2.58
CA HIS A 172 -4.27 -13.72 -2.01
C HIS A 172 -5.39 -12.88 -2.61
N LYS A 173 -5.61 -12.97 -3.93
CA LYS A 173 -6.75 -12.30 -4.57
C LYS A 173 -8.08 -12.68 -3.92
N LYS A 174 -8.33 -13.97 -3.70
CA LYS A 174 -9.55 -14.46 -3.03
C LYS A 174 -9.67 -13.94 -1.58
N MET A 175 -8.57 -13.91 -0.84
CA MET A 175 -8.57 -13.38 0.53
C MET A 175 -8.93 -11.88 0.55
N ILE A 176 -8.38 -11.10 -0.39
CA ILE A 176 -8.67 -9.67 -0.51
C ILE A 176 -10.12 -9.44 -0.95
N GLU A 177 -10.62 -10.22 -1.90
CA GLU A 177 -12.04 -10.19 -2.32
C GLU A 177 -12.98 -10.55 -1.17
N TYR A 178 -12.62 -11.54 -0.35
CA TYR A 178 -13.37 -11.87 0.86
C TYR A 178 -13.42 -10.69 1.84
N TYR A 179 -12.28 -10.07 2.12
CA TYR A 179 -12.21 -8.88 3.00
C TYR A 179 -13.12 -7.76 2.51
N ILE A 180 -13.07 -7.51 1.20
CA ILE A 180 -13.89 -6.52 0.53
C ILE A 180 -15.38 -6.78 0.69
N GLN A 181 -15.82 -8.02 0.50
CA GLN A 181 -17.24 -8.36 0.51
C GLN A 181 -17.82 -8.48 1.92
N ASN A 182 -17.00 -8.91 2.89
CA ASN A 182 -17.48 -9.35 4.20
C ASN A 182 -17.00 -8.48 5.37
N GLU A 183 -15.88 -7.76 5.22
CA GLU A 183 -15.29 -6.96 6.29
C GLU A 183 -15.28 -5.46 5.99
N MET A 184 -15.45 -5.03 4.73
CA MET A 184 -15.69 -3.63 4.40
C MET A 184 -17.18 -3.29 4.44
N TYR A 185 -17.55 -2.37 5.33
CA TYR A 185 -18.89 -1.81 5.33
C TYR A 185 -19.16 -1.01 4.05
N SER A 186 -20.23 -1.39 3.32
CA SER A 186 -20.79 -0.68 2.16
C SER A 186 -19.85 -0.54 0.95
N TYR A 187 -19.06 -1.57 0.64
CA TYR A 187 -18.04 -1.55 -0.42
C TYR A 187 -18.52 -1.02 -1.80
N ASP A 188 -19.75 -1.33 -2.22
CA ASP A 188 -20.26 -0.92 -3.53
C ASP A 188 -20.93 0.47 -3.53
N ASP A 189 -21.31 1.00 -2.34
CA ASP A 189 -22.20 2.15 -2.19
C ASP A 189 -21.76 3.14 -1.10
N ILE A 190 -20.45 3.22 -0.79
CA ILE A 190 -19.92 4.09 0.29
C ILE A 190 -20.44 5.53 0.16
N LEU A 191 -20.47 6.07 -1.07
CA LEU A 191 -20.99 7.40 -1.36
C LEU A 191 -22.48 7.54 -1.06
N GLU A 192 -23.30 6.57 -1.45
CA GLU A 192 -24.73 6.57 -1.18
C GLU A 192 -25.00 6.42 0.31
N PHE A 193 -24.26 5.54 0.99
CA PHE A 193 -24.32 5.38 2.44
C PHE A 193 -23.99 6.69 3.17
N ILE A 194 -22.89 7.36 2.83
CA ILE A 194 -22.49 8.63 3.46
C ILE A 194 -23.52 9.73 3.19
N GLN A 195 -24.06 9.80 1.98
CA GLN A 195 -25.10 10.76 1.62
C GLN A 195 -26.38 10.52 2.41
N ASN A 196 -26.85 9.27 2.46
CA ASN A 196 -28.03 8.88 3.22
C ASN A 196 -27.85 9.12 4.73
N TYR A 197 -26.66 8.86 5.26
CA TYR A 197 -26.31 9.18 6.64
C TYR A 197 -26.39 10.69 6.92
N HIS A 198 -25.77 11.53 6.08
CA HIS A 198 -25.82 12.99 6.25
C HIS A 198 -27.25 13.54 6.12
N LEU A 199 -28.03 13.05 5.15
CA LEU A 199 -29.43 13.43 4.98
C LEU A 199 -30.26 13.06 6.21
N LYS A 200 -30.03 11.87 6.79
CA LYS A 200 -30.69 11.44 8.03
C LYS A 200 -30.31 12.34 9.21
N GLN A 201 -29.03 12.69 9.37
CA GLN A 201 -28.57 13.57 10.44
C GLN A 201 -29.12 15.00 10.30
N LEU A 202 -29.20 15.53 9.08
CA LEU A 202 -29.79 16.85 8.83
C LEU A 202 -31.29 16.88 9.15
N LYS A 203 -32.05 15.83 8.79
CA LYS A 203 -33.47 15.71 9.15
C LYS A 203 -33.67 15.61 10.67
N LEU A 204 -32.85 14.81 11.36
CA LEU A 204 -32.91 14.68 12.82
C LEU A 204 -32.61 16.01 13.53
N ARG A 205 -31.61 16.78 13.06
CA ARG A 205 -31.29 18.09 13.61
C ARG A 205 -32.39 19.13 13.37
N LYS A 206 -33.06 19.07 12.21
CA LYS A 206 -34.18 19.96 11.90
C LYS A 206 -35.37 19.70 12.81
N ASN A 207 -35.73 18.42 13.02
CA ASN A 207 -36.82 18.02 13.92
C ASN A 207 -36.52 18.26 15.42
N LEU A 208 -35.28 18.59 15.79
CA LEU A 208 -34.90 18.97 17.17
C LEU A 208 -34.95 20.49 17.39
N LEU A 209 -35.11 21.27 16.31
CA LEU A 209 -35.17 22.74 16.32
C LEU A 209 -36.59 23.27 16.07
N ASP A 210 -37.52 22.39 15.69
CA ASP A 210 -38.97 22.61 15.61
C ASP A 210 -39.64 22.10 16.90
#